data_AF-A0A7J9JMG9-F1
#
_entry.id   AF-A0A7J9JMG9-F1
#
_cell.length_a   1.000
_cell.length_b   1.000
_cell.length_c   1.000
_cell.angle_alpha   90.00
_cell.angle_beta   90.00
_cell.angle_gamma   90.00
#
_symmetry.space_group_name_H-M   'P 1'
#
loop_
_entity.id
_entity.type
_entity.pdbx_description
1 polymer ?
#
loop_
_entity_poly.entity_id
_entity_poly.type
_entity_poly.pdbx_seq_one_letter_code
_entity_poly.pdbx_strand_id
1 'polypeptide(L)'
;MNKAGTILSEQTALDLLFALPFAAFESASSAVVLALQYLQSNPLAQVELTQEHETILRERETKDSGITWKEYKSMTFTQMVNETIRLGNIVPAIFRKVVKDIEIKG
;
A
#
# COMPACT_ATOMS: atom_id res chain seq x y z
N MET A 1 -15.90 18.25 25.44
CA MET A 1 -16.56 18.86 24.26
C MET A 1 -17.50 17.81 23.66
N ASN A 2 -18.68 17.59 24.26
CA ASN A 2 -19.66 16.63 23.77
C ASN A 2 -20.64 17.35 22.83
N LYS A 3 -20.40 17.27 21.51
CA LYS A 3 -21.41 17.66 20.52
C LYS A 3 -22.22 16.42 20.17
N ALA A 4 -23.45 16.36 20.67
CA ALA A 4 -24.39 15.30 20.32
C ALA A 4 -24.53 15.22 18.79
N GLY A 5 -24.20 14.05 18.22
CA GLY A 5 -24.30 13.79 16.78
C GLY A 5 -22.98 13.60 16.01
N THR A 6 -21.80 13.76 16.65
CA THR A 6 -20.53 13.41 15.97
C THR A 6 -20.12 11.96 16.23
N ILE A 7 -19.79 11.23 15.17
CA ILE A 7 -19.17 9.89 15.25
C ILE A 7 -17.73 9.94 15.81
N LEU A 8 -17.11 11.13 15.80
CA LEU A 8 -15.76 11.37 16.29
C LEU A 8 -15.80 11.73 17.79
N SER A 9 -16.02 10.72 18.62
CA SER A 9 -15.81 10.81 20.06
C SER A 9 -14.33 10.63 20.42
N GLU A 10 -13.94 10.98 21.65
CA GLU A 10 -12.60 10.70 22.17
C GLU A 10 -12.28 9.19 22.12
N GLN A 11 -13.26 8.35 22.47
CA GLN A 11 -13.10 6.89 22.35
C GLN A 11 -12.88 6.46 20.91
N THR A 12 -13.68 6.96 19.96
CA THR A 12 -13.51 6.66 18.53
C THR A 12 -12.13 7.09 18.04
N ALA A 13 -11.64 8.25 18.50
CA ALA A 13 -10.31 8.74 18.14
C ALA A 13 -9.20 7.82 18.69
N LEU A 14 -9.33 7.34 19.93
CA LEU A 14 -8.43 6.36 20.51
C LEU A 14 -8.47 5.03 19.75
N ASP A 15 -9.66 4.53 19.40
CA ASP A 15 -9.81 3.29 18.65
C ASP A 15 -9.13 3.39 17.27
N LEU A 16 -9.33 4.51 16.55
CA LEU A 16 -8.69 4.75 15.25
C LEU A 16 -7.17 4.93 15.36
N LEU A 17 -6.68 5.53 16.46
CA LEU A 17 -5.25 5.70 16.72
C LEU A 17 -4.52 4.35 16.77
N PHE A 18 -5.17 3.30 17.25
CA PHE A 18 -4.61 1.95 17.27
C PHE A 18 -4.96 1.12 16.02
N ALA A 19 -6.20 1.24 15.52
CA ALA A 19 -6.67 0.41 14.40
C ALA A 19 -5.99 0.77 13.06
N LEU A 20 -5.77 2.07 12.78
CA LEU A 20 -5.20 2.50 11.49
C LEU A 20 -3.74 2.05 11.31
N PRO A 21 -2.82 2.25 12.29
CA PRO A 21 -1.45 1.76 12.14
C PRO A 21 -1.39 0.24 12.04
N PHE A 22 -2.23 -0.48 12.78
CA PHE A 22 -2.32 -1.94 12.70
C PHE A 22 -2.72 -2.40 11.29
N ALA A 23 -3.81 -1.85 10.74
CA ALA A 23 -4.29 -2.19 9.40
C ALA A 23 -3.26 -1.82 8.31
N ALA A 24 -2.57 -0.69 8.45
CA ALA A 24 -1.53 -0.28 7.52
C ALA A 24 -0.30 -1.20 7.60
N PHE A 25 0.13 -1.56 8.81
CA PHE A 25 1.31 -2.39 9.02
C PHE A 25 1.12 -3.80 8.48
N GLU A 26 0.01 -4.46 8.82
CA GLU A 26 -0.26 -5.85 8.40
C GLU A 26 -0.29 -5.99 6.88
N SER A 27 -1.01 -5.09 6.20
CA SER A 27 -1.12 -5.11 4.75
C SER A 27 0.16 -4.66 4.03
N ALA A 28 0.79 -3.56 4.45
CA ALA A 28 1.97 -3.03 3.79
C ALA A 28 3.20 -3.94 3.98
N SER A 29 3.39 -4.51 5.18
CA SER A 29 4.52 -5.42 5.44
C SER A 29 4.44 -6.66 4.54
N SER A 30 3.26 -7.25 4.39
CA SER A 30 3.01 -8.37 3.48
C SER A 30 3.30 -8.01 2.03
N ALA A 31 2.84 -6.84 1.57
CA ALA A 31 3.10 -6.36 0.21
C ALA A 31 4.61 -6.16 -0.05
N VAL A 32 5.34 -5.58 0.89
CA VAL A 32 6.79 -5.36 0.77
C VAL A 32 7.55 -6.68 0.71
N VAL A 33 7.21 -7.65 1.58
CA VAL A 33 7.86 -8.98 1.56
C VAL A 33 7.63 -9.67 0.22
N LEU A 34 6.40 -9.66 -0.30
CA LEU A 34 6.08 -10.25 -1.59
C LEU A 34 6.80 -9.54 -2.75
N ALA A 35 6.87 -8.20 -2.73
CA ALA A 35 7.60 -7.44 -3.74
C ALA A 35 9.07 -7.87 -3.78
N LEU A 36 9.71 -7.99 -2.62
CA LEU A 36 11.10 -8.44 -2.51
C LEU A 36 11.28 -9.87 -3.02
N GLN A 37 10.37 -10.79 -2.67
CA GLN A 37 10.41 -12.17 -3.15
C GLN A 37 10.26 -12.25 -4.68
N TYR A 38 9.37 -11.46 -5.27
CA TYR A 38 9.17 -11.42 -6.72
C TYR A 38 10.37 -10.79 -7.45
N LEU A 39 10.93 -9.70 -6.91
CA LEU A 39 12.16 -9.09 -7.45
C LEU A 39 13.34 -10.05 -7.37
N GLN A 40 13.53 -10.74 -6.25
CA GLN A 40 14.60 -11.73 -6.09
C GLN A 40 14.46 -12.87 -7.10
N SER A 41 13.22 -13.27 -7.41
CA SER A 41 12.94 -14.35 -8.37
C SER A 41 12.97 -13.88 -9.82
N ASN A 42 13.06 -12.58 -10.08
CA ASN A 42 13.07 -12.00 -11.42
C ASN A 42 14.21 -10.96 -11.58
N PRO A 43 15.42 -11.42 -11.94
CA PRO A 43 16.59 -10.55 -12.08
C PRO A 43 16.43 -9.42 -13.10
N LEU A 44 15.63 -9.63 -14.16
CA LEU A 44 15.38 -8.59 -15.16
C LEU A 44 14.58 -7.43 -14.56
N ALA A 45 13.52 -7.75 -13.81
CA ALA A 45 12.74 -6.75 -13.08
C ALA A 45 13.59 -6.00 -12.05
N GLN A 46 14.51 -6.70 -11.37
CA GLN A 46 15.43 -6.06 -10.44
C GLN A 46 16.36 -5.05 -11.14
N VAL A 47 16.95 -5.42 -12.29
CA VAL A 47 17.81 -4.53 -13.08
C VAL A 47 17.04 -3.30 -13.55
N GLU A 48 15.81 -3.47 -14.04
CA GLU A 48 14.98 -2.37 -14.50
C GLU A 48 14.61 -1.41 -13.36
N LEU A 49 14.25 -1.93 -12.17
CA LEU A 49 14.00 -1.12 -10.97
C LEU A 49 15.22 -0.31 -10.56
N THR A 50 16.38 -0.96 -10.49
CA THR A 50 17.64 -0.29 -10.16
C THR A 50 17.97 0.78 -11.20
N GLN A 51 17.78 0.51 -12.48
CA GLN A 51 18.03 1.49 -13.54
C GLN A 51 17.11 2.72 -13.40
N GLU A 52 15.82 2.53 -13.10
CA GLU A 52 14.89 3.61 -12.85
C GLU A 52 15.36 4.50 -11.68
N HIS A 53 15.67 3.90 -10.52
CA HIS A 53 16.07 4.65 -9.33
C HIS A 53 17.43 5.34 -9.49
N GLU A 54 18.40 4.68 -10.11
CA GLU A 54 19.71 5.28 -10.42
C GLU A 54 19.59 6.43 -11.41
N THR A 55 18.67 6.37 -12.37
CA THR A 55 18.40 7.49 -13.29
C THR A 55 17.87 8.70 -12.53
N ILE A 56 16.90 8.49 -11.64
CA ILE A 56 16.36 9.55 -10.78
C ILE A 56 17.49 10.17 -9.93
N LEU A 57 18.34 9.35 -9.31
CA LEU A 57 19.44 9.84 -8.48
C LEU A 57 20.49 10.63 -9.27
N ARG A 58 20.79 10.24 -10.52
CA ARG A 58 21.73 10.97 -11.39
C ARG A 58 21.21 12.33 -11.82
N GLU A 59 19.89 12.47 -11.99
CA GLU A 59 19.25 13.71 -12.41
C GLU A 59 19.08 14.73 -11.26
N ARG A 60 19.38 14.33 -10.01
CA ARG A 60 19.30 15.21 -8.85
C ARG A 60 20.44 16.22 -8.81
N GLU A 61 20.10 17.48 -8.58
CA GLU A 61 21.07 18.54 -8.25
C GLU A 61 21.73 18.29 -6.89
N THR A 62 20.95 17.89 -5.88
CA THR A 62 21.43 17.55 -4.53
C THR A 62 21.23 16.07 -4.25
N LYS A 63 22.32 15.30 -4.22
CA LYS A 63 22.28 13.84 -4.07
C LYS A 63 21.71 13.38 -2.73
N ASP A 64 21.92 14.13 -1.66
CA ASP A 64 21.47 13.79 -0.31
C ASP A 64 20.03 14.26 0.01
N SER A 65 19.28 14.70 -0.99
CA SER A 65 17.89 15.11 -0.79
C SER A 65 16.93 13.91 -0.72
N GLY A 66 15.85 14.06 0.05
CA GLY A 66 14.76 13.08 0.10
C GLY A 66 14.01 12.96 -1.24
N ILE A 67 13.24 11.88 -1.41
CA ILE A 67 12.42 11.69 -2.62
C ILE A 67 11.39 12.81 -2.74
N THR A 68 11.35 13.46 -3.89
CA THR A 68 10.37 14.52 -4.18
C THR A 68 9.10 13.95 -4.82
N TRP A 69 8.00 14.70 -4.76
CA TRP A 69 6.74 14.31 -5.40
C TRP A 69 6.85 14.18 -6.93
N LYS A 70 7.73 14.97 -7.55
CA LYS A 70 7.98 14.90 -8.99
C LYS A 70 8.63 13.56 -9.35
N GLU A 71 9.64 13.15 -8.59
CA GLU A 71 10.35 11.88 -8.78
C GLU A 71 9.46 10.68 -8.49
N TYR A 72 8.70 10.70 -7.40
CA TYR A 72 7.75 9.64 -7.10
C TYR A 72 6.77 9.40 -8.26
N LYS A 73 6.28 10.47 -8.90
CA LYS A 73 5.40 10.36 -10.06
C LYS A 73 6.10 9.90 -11.34
N SER A 74 7.43 10.01 -11.45
CA SER A 74 8.18 9.49 -12.60
C SER A 74 8.62 8.04 -12.41
N MET A 75 8.39 7.42 -11.25
CA MET A 75 8.72 6.03 -10.96
C MET A 75 7.69 5.06 -11.59
N THR A 76 7.72 4.97 -12.92
CA THR A 76 6.81 4.15 -13.73
C THR A 76 6.96 2.65 -13.50
N PHE A 77 8.19 2.14 -13.41
CA PHE A 77 8.47 0.72 -13.17
C PHE A 77 8.20 0.35 -11.72
N THR A 78 8.51 1.23 -10.75
CA THR A 78 8.18 1.02 -9.33
C THR A 78 6.68 0.79 -9.11
N GLN A 79 5.79 1.20 -10.02
CA GLN A 79 4.37 0.83 -10.00
C GLN A 79 4.11 -0.69 -10.14
N MET A 80 5.14 -1.52 -10.33
CA MET A 80 5.08 -2.99 -10.18
C MET A 80 4.54 -3.45 -8.82
N VAL A 81 4.46 -2.56 -7.81
CA VAL A 81 3.68 -2.77 -6.58
C VAL A 81 2.24 -3.19 -6.88
N ASN A 82 1.61 -2.65 -7.93
CA ASN A 82 0.27 -3.07 -8.35
C ASN A 82 0.23 -4.55 -8.74
N GLU A 83 1.25 -5.03 -9.45
CA GLU A 83 1.37 -6.43 -9.84
C GLU A 83 1.68 -7.32 -8.63
N THR A 84 2.49 -6.83 -7.70
CA THR A 84 2.75 -7.50 -6.43
C THR A 84 1.45 -7.72 -5.65
N ILE A 85 0.60 -6.69 -5.54
CA ILE A 85 -0.67 -6.79 -4.82
C ILE A 85 -1.67 -7.67 -5.58
N ARG A 86 -1.70 -7.59 -6.93
CA ARG A 86 -2.55 -8.43 -7.79
C ARG A 86 -2.26 -9.91 -7.59
N LEU A 87 -0.98 -10.30 -7.53
CA LEU A 87 -0.56 -11.68 -7.31
C LEU A 87 -0.60 -12.08 -5.83
N GLY A 88 -0.27 -11.16 -4.94
CA GLY A 88 -0.17 -11.41 -3.51
C GLY A 88 -1.49 -11.71 -2.83
N ASN A 89 -2.59 -11.12 -3.31
CA ASN A 89 -3.93 -11.34 -2.78
C ASN A 89 -4.00 -11.28 -1.24
N ILE A 90 -3.39 -10.24 -0.66
CA ILE A 90 -3.10 -10.10 0.78
C ILE A 90 -4.37 -10.23 1.63
N VAL A 91 -5.51 -9.76 1.13
CA VAL A 91 -6.83 -9.95 1.75
C VAL A 91 -7.69 -10.82 0.81
N PRO A 92 -7.61 -12.16 0.91
CA PRO A 92 -8.19 -13.06 -0.07
C PRO A 92 -9.71 -13.13 -0.05
N ALA A 93 -10.34 -12.75 1.07
CA ALA A 93 -11.77 -12.77 1.22
C ALA A 93 -12.25 -11.63 2.12
N ILE A 94 -13.41 -11.09 1.78
CA ILE A 94 -14.11 -10.10 2.57
C ILE A 94 -15.51 -10.64 2.85
N PHE A 95 -15.75 -11.03 4.09
CA PHE A 95 -17.02 -11.62 4.50
C PHE A 95 -18.04 -10.54 4.88
N ARG A 96 -19.32 -10.89 4.75
CA ARG A 96 -20.46 -10.08 5.17
C ARG A 96 -21.44 -10.97 5.92
N LYS A 97 -22.01 -10.43 7.00
CA LYS A 97 -23.14 -11.08 7.68
C LYS A 97 -24.42 -10.72 6.93
N VAL A 98 -25.14 -11.75 6.48
CA VAL A 98 -26.47 -11.59 5.88
C VAL A 98 -27.47 -11.24 6.99
N VAL A 99 -28.17 -10.12 6.83
CA VAL A 99 -29.15 -9.63 7.82
C VAL A 99 -30.60 -9.91 7.43
N LYS A 100 -30.84 -10.28 6.18
CA LYS A 100 -32.12 -10.69 5.57
C LYS A 100 -31.81 -11.58 4.37
N ASP A 101 -32.75 -12.45 4.00
CA ASP A 101 -32.56 -13.33 2.85
C ASP A 101 -32.24 -12.56 1.57
N ILE A 102 -31.32 -13.09 0.76
CA ILE A 102 -30.84 -12.49 -0.47
C ILE A 102 -30.89 -13.54 -1.57
N GLU A 103 -31.58 -13.22 -2.67
CA GLU A 103 -31.58 -14.02 -3.88
C GLU A 103 -30.39 -13.59 -4.76
N ILE A 104 -29.50 -14.52 -5.11
CA ILE A 104 -28.33 -14.24 -5.93
C ILE A 104 -28.49 -14.99 -7.26
N LYS A 105 -28.65 -14.22 -8.35
CA LYS A 105 -28.75 -14.74 -9.73
C LYS A 105 -29.91 -15.72 -9.99
N GLY A 106 -31.01 -15.61 -9.24
CA GLY A 106 -32.25 -16.39 -9.43
C GLY A 106 -32.19 -17.74 -8.74
#